data_AF-A0A924TQK8-F1
#
_entry.id   AF-A0A924TQK8-F1
#
_cell.length_a   1.000
_cell.length_b   1.000
_cell.length_c   1.000
_cell.angle_alpha   90.00
_cell.angle_beta   90.00
_cell.angle_gamma   90.00
#
_symmetry.space_group_name_H-M   'P 1'
#
loop_
_entity.id
_entity.type
_entity.pdbx_description
1 polymer ?
#
loop_
_entity_poly.entity_id
_entity_poly.type
_entity_poly.pdbx_seq_one_letter_code
_entity_poly.pdbx_strand_id
1 'polypeptide(L)'
;PWLIHPMTAAGVEVDFASGAGLDALQTQADAQLTKVRRKYKEYGINEKPFVVVKTDSGAHGFSPSSVRDAKDLADPARRGRNHGAAPDAGPLSLIVQEGVPTYERVNDAVAEPVVYMIDRYVVGGFYRVHADRGTDENLEAPGASYVPLAFAESHHLPRRGDKPGASAPNRFYMYGVIGRLAMLAASYELEATDPDAEVYE
;
A
#
# COMPACT_ATOMS: atom_id res chain seq x y z
N PRO A 1 -9.08 12.50 -4.72
CA PRO A 1 -7.93 13.43 -4.87
C PRO A 1 -6.61 12.64 -4.67
N TRP A 2 -5.55 12.94 -5.43
CA TRP A 2 -4.34 12.08 -5.51
C TRP A 2 -3.53 12.01 -4.20
N LEU A 3 -3.44 13.11 -3.45
CA LEU A 3 -2.62 13.21 -2.23
C LEU A 3 -3.02 12.27 -1.08
N ILE A 4 -4.21 11.67 -1.14
CA ILE A 4 -4.73 10.77 -0.09
C ILE A 4 -5.21 9.44 -0.67
N HIS A 5 -5.03 9.22 -1.97
CA HIS A 5 -5.54 8.02 -2.64
C HIS A 5 -4.56 7.62 -3.76
N PRO A 6 -3.76 6.56 -3.56
CA PRO A 6 -2.86 6.06 -4.59
C PRO A 6 -3.65 5.63 -5.82
N MET A 7 -3.11 5.86 -7.00
CA MET A 7 -3.77 5.36 -8.20
C MET A 7 -3.69 3.83 -8.24
N THR A 8 -4.81 3.18 -8.51
CA THR A 8 -4.87 1.72 -8.70
C THR A 8 -5.45 1.42 -10.07
N ALA A 9 -4.95 0.38 -10.72
CA ALA A 9 -5.51 -0.17 -11.95
C ALA A 9 -6.10 -1.56 -11.66
N ALA A 10 -7.10 -1.96 -12.45
CA ALA A 10 -7.91 -3.16 -12.23
C ALA A 10 -7.10 -4.48 -12.18
N GLY A 11 -7.66 -5.56 -11.67
CA GLY A 11 -7.01 -6.87 -11.68
C GLY A 11 -6.67 -7.35 -13.10
N VAL A 12 -5.50 -7.97 -13.25
CA VAL A 12 -5.07 -8.71 -14.44
C VAL A 12 -4.84 -10.15 -14.01
N GLU A 13 -5.51 -11.09 -14.68
CA GLU A 13 -5.27 -12.52 -14.50
C GLU A 13 -3.91 -12.90 -15.12
N VAL A 14 -3.03 -13.49 -14.30
CA VAL A 14 -1.69 -13.90 -14.72
C VAL A 14 -1.43 -15.34 -14.30
N ASP A 15 -1.05 -16.17 -15.25
CA ASP A 15 -0.53 -17.51 -15.01
C ASP A 15 0.99 -17.50 -15.20
N PHE A 16 1.74 -17.65 -14.10
CA PHE A 16 3.20 -17.66 -14.12
C PHE A 16 3.80 -18.93 -14.72
N ALA A 17 3.05 -20.04 -14.82
CA ALA A 17 3.53 -21.29 -15.42
C ALA A 17 3.50 -21.21 -16.94
N SER A 18 2.41 -20.70 -17.53
CA SER A 18 2.27 -20.53 -18.98
C SER A 18 2.77 -19.18 -19.49
N GLY A 19 2.89 -18.18 -18.61
CA GLY A 19 3.18 -16.79 -18.95
C GLY A 19 1.97 -16.02 -19.50
N ALA A 20 0.77 -16.61 -19.50
CA ALA A 20 -0.44 -15.93 -19.92
C ALA A 20 -0.71 -14.71 -19.02
N GLY A 21 -1.15 -13.59 -19.64
CA GLY A 21 -1.49 -12.36 -18.93
C GLY A 21 -0.31 -11.43 -18.61
N LEU A 22 0.95 -11.86 -18.79
CA LEU A 22 2.12 -11.02 -18.50
C LEU A 22 2.20 -9.76 -19.35
N ASP A 23 1.85 -9.84 -20.64
CA ASP A 23 1.87 -8.68 -21.54
C ASP A 23 0.82 -7.64 -21.12
N ALA A 24 -0.33 -8.10 -20.64
CA ALA A 24 -1.37 -7.24 -20.08
C ALA A 24 -0.89 -6.58 -18.78
N LEU A 25 -0.26 -7.35 -17.87
CA LEU A 25 0.33 -6.82 -16.65
C LEU A 25 1.42 -5.78 -16.94
N GLN A 26 2.27 -6.03 -17.94
CA GLN A 26 3.31 -5.11 -18.41
C GLN A 26 2.72 -3.80 -18.92
N THR A 27 1.76 -3.91 -19.84
CA THR A 27 1.07 -2.76 -20.42
C THR A 27 0.42 -1.91 -19.33
N GLN A 28 -0.20 -2.56 -18.35
CA GLN A 28 -0.86 -1.89 -17.24
C GLN A 28 0.12 -1.23 -16.27
N ALA A 29 1.25 -1.88 -15.97
CA ALA A 29 2.31 -1.31 -15.16
C ALA A 29 2.92 -0.07 -15.81
N ASP A 30 3.20 -0.08 -17.12
CA ASP A 30 3.74 1.08 -17.82
C ASP A 30 2.73 2.23 -17.90
N ALA A 31 1.46 1.92 -18.18
CA ALA A 31 0.38 2.90 -18.16
C ALA A 31 0.25 3.56 -16.77
N GLN A 32 0.34 2.77 -15.70
CA GLN A 32 0.25 3.26 -14.34
C GLN A 32 1.48 4.11 -13.95
N LEU A 33 2.69 3.65 -14.26
CA LEU A 33 3.93 4.42 -14.09
C LEU A 33 3.84 5.77 -14.81
N THR A 34 3.27 5.81 -16.00
CA THR A 34 3.07 7.05 -16.77
C THR A 34 2.12 8.02 -16.07
N LYS A 35 1.02 7.53 -15.48
CA LYS A 35 0.11 8.37 -14.69
C LYS A 35 0.80 8.93 -13.44
N VAL A 36 1.59 8.11 -12.73
CA VAL A 36 2.35 8.53 -11.55
C VAL A 36 3.43 9.57 -11.92
N ARG A 37 4.19 9.35 -13.01
CA ARG A 37 5.17 10.32 -13.54
C ARG A 37 4.55 11.69 -13.78
N ARG A 38 3.33 11.74 -14.33
CA ARG A 38 2.60 12.99 -14.56
C ARG A 38 2.30 13.72 -13.25
N LYS A 39 1.90 13.00 -12.19
CA LYS A 39 1.70 13.59 -10.88
C LYS A 39 2.99 14.03 -10.22
N TYR A 40 4.05 13.24 -10.31
CA TYR A 40 5.35 13.64 -9.76
C TYR A 40 5.83 14.94 -10.40
N LYS A 41 5.68 15.09 -11.72
CA LYS A 41 5.95 16.35 -12.43
C LYS A 41 5.06 17.51 -11.97
N GLU A 42 3.77 17.27 -11.76
CA GLU A 42 2.82 18.27 -11.25
C GLU A 42 3.20 18.81 -9.87
N TYR A 43 3.73 17.95 -8.99
CA TYR A 43 4.08 18.31 -7.60
C TYR A 43 5.58 18.59 -7.39
N GLY A 44 6.41 18.53 -8.44
CA GLY A 44 7.85 18.77 -8.35
C GLY A 44 8.63 17.68 -7.60
N ILE A 45 8.12 16.45 -7.62
CA ILE A 45 8.75 15.25 -7.03
C ILE A 45 9.79 14.72 -8.01
N ASN A 46 11.04 14.60 -7.57
CA ASN A 46 12.18 14.26 -8.42
C ASN A 46 12.57 12.78 -8.33
N GLU A 47 11.98 12.07 -7.38
CA GLU A 47 12.21 10.66 -7.14
C GLU A 47 11.67 9.80 -8.29
N LYS A 48 12.33 8.67 -8.53
CA LYS A 48 11.86 7.73 -9.56
C LYS A 48 10.55 7.11 -9.08
N PRO A 49 9.45 7.19 -9.85
CA PRO A 49 8.20 6.54 -9.48
C PRO A 49 8.34 5.03 -9.57
N PHE A 50 7.47 4.34 -8.84
CA PHE A 50 7.33 2.90 -8.87
C PHE A 50 5.87 2.52 -8.69
N VAL A 51 5.54 1.29 -9.06
CA VAL A 51 4.25 0.66 -8.79
C VAL A 51 4.47 -0.60 -7.96
N VAL A 52 3.49 -0.97 -7.17
CA VAL A 52 3.44 -2.22 -6.43
C VAL A 52 2.51 -3.17 -7.17
N VAL A 53 3.02 -4.37 -7.47
CA VAL A 53 2.21 -5.49 -7.98
C VAL A 53 1.93 -6.43 -6.82
N LYS A 54 0.66 -6.73 -6.58
CA LYS A 54 0.20 -7.61 -5.51
C LYS A 54 -1.08 -8.34 -5.94
N THR A 55 -1.44 -9.40 -5.23
CA THR A 55 -2.69 -10.12 -5.47
C THR A 55 -3.89 -9.30 -5.03
N ASP A 56 -5.00 -9.45 -5.75
CA ASP A 56 -6.28 -8.83 -5.41
C ASP A 56 -6.90 -9.46 -4.15
N SER A 57 -6.78 -10.77 -3.98
CA SER A 57 -7.46 -11.54 -2.92
C SER A 57 -6.64 -11.78 -1.65
N GLY A 58 -5.47 -11.14 -1.50
CA GLY A 58 -4.58 -11.37 -0.36
C GLY A 58 -4.11 -12.83 -0.19
N ALA A 59 -4.30 -13.68 -1.20
CA ALA A 59 -4.05 -15.11 -1.12
C ALA A 59 -2.58 -15.42 -0.81
N HIS A 60 -2.38 -16.37 0.12
CA HIS A 60 -1.06 -16.88 0.48
C HIS A 60 -0.37 -17.44 -0.78
N GLY A 61 0.75 -16.83 -1.16
CA GLY A 61 1.54 -17.30 -2.30
C GLY A 61 2.01 -16.21 -3.26
N PHE A 62 1.77 -14.93 -3.02
CA PHE A 62 2.47 -13.90 -3.81
C PHE A 62 2.79 -12.68 -2.96
N SER A 63 4.08 -12.48 -2.68
CA SER A 63 4.56 -11.31 -1.96
C SER A 63 4.49 -10.06 -2.83
N PRO A 64 3.95 -8.94 -2.32
CA PRO A 64 3.96 -7.67 -3.03
C PRO A 64 5.37 -7.30 -3.51
N SER A 65 5.45 -6.68 -4.68
CA SER A 65 6.73 -6.35 -5.32
C SER A 65 6.71 -4.97 -5.96
N SER A 66 7.77 -4.21 -5.71
CA SER A 66 7.98 -2.88 -6.29
C SER A 66 8.58 -3.00 -7.69
N VAL A 67 8.03 -2.24 -8.63
CA VAL A 67 8.37 -2.30 -10.06
C VAL A 67 8.59 -0.88 -10.56
N ARG A 68 9.76 -0.67 -11.18
CA ARG A 68 10.20 0.65 -11.67
C ARG A 68 10.26 0.72 -13.19
N ASP A 69 10.37 -0.42 -13.85
CA ASP A 69 10.27 -0.61 -15.28
C ASP A 69 9.34 -1.80 -15.55
N ALA A 70 8.38 -1.64 -16.45
CA ALA A 70 7.48 -2.72 -16.82
C ALA A 70 8.23 -3.93 -17.41
N LYS A 71 9.41 -3.71 -18.00
CA LYS A 71 10.27 -4.80 -18.51
C LYS A 71 10.73 -5.77 -17.42
N ASP A 72 10.76 -5.33 -16.16
CA ASP A 72 11.10 -6.19 -15.01
C ASP A 72 10.02 -7.28 -14.76
N LEU A 73 8.87 -7.18 -15.43
CA LEU A 73 7.77 -8.14 -15.34
C LEU A 73 7.88 -9.28 -16.38
N ALA A 74 8.81 -9.21 -17.33
CA ALA A 74 8.83 -10.10 -18.50
C ALA A 74 9.31 -11.55 -18.21
N ASP A 75 9.97 -11.79 -17.07
CA ASP A 75 10.42 -13.13 -16.67
C ASP A 75 9.50 -13.74 -15.60
N PRO A 76 8.50 -14.56 -15.99
CA PRO A 76 7.54 -15.14 -15.07
C PRO A 76 8.15 -16.15 -14.12
N ALA A 77 9.11 -16.95 -14.59
CA ALA A 77 9.72 -18.01 -13.78
C ALA A 77 10.54 -17.42 -12.64
N ARG A 78 11.28 -16.33 -12.91
CA ARG A 78 11.98 -15.57 -11.86
C ARG A 78 10.99 -14.89 -10.92
N ARG A 79 9.92 -14.30 -11.44
CA ARG A 79 8.95 -13.53 -10.65
C ARG A 79 8.14 -14.43 -9.71
N GLY A 80 7.60 -15.53 -10.24
CA GLY A 80 6.87 -16.52 -9.45
C GLY A 80 7.75 -17.07 -8.32
N ARG A 81 8.99 -17.47 -8.60
CA ARG A 81 9.93 -17.94 -7.56
C ARG A 81 10.27 -16.87 -6.54
N ASN A 82 10.62 -15.66 -6.97
CA ASN A 82 11.08 -14.60 -6.08
C ASN A 82 9.98 -14.08 -5.15
N HIS A 83 8.72 -14.21 -5.57
CA HIS A 83 7.58 -13.71 -4.81
C HIS A 83 6.71 -14.83 -4.24
N GLY A 84 7.15 -16.08 -4.31
CA GLY A 84 6.53 -17.21 -3.62
C GLY A 84 5.28 -17.77 -4.30
N ALA A 85 5.05 -17.49 -5.59
CA ALA A 85 3.99 -18.12 -6.37
C ALA A 85 4.23 -19.62 -6.40
N ALA A 86 3.27 -20.37 -5.87
CA ALA A 86 3.35 -21.82 -5.97
C ALA A 86 3.37 -22.21 -7.46
N PRO A 87 4.21 -23.18 -7.86
CA PRO A 87 4.30 -23.61 -9.27
C PRO A 87 2.95 -24.02 -9.86
N ASP A 88 2.04 -24.52 -9.01
CA ASP A 88 0.72 -25.02 -9.37
C ASP A 88 -0.41 -24.09 -8.89
N ALA A 89 -0.13 -22.82 -8.57
CA ALA A 89 -1.12 -21.87 -8.06
C ALA A 89 -2.27 -21.58 -9.04
N GLY A 90 -2.09 -21.91 -10.32
CA GLY A 90 -3.00 -21.49 -11.39
C GLY A 90 -2.94 -19.98 -11.65
N PRO A 91 -3.89 -19.44 -12.41
CA PRO A 91 -4.00 -17.99 -12.63
C PRO A 91 -4.22 -17.22 -11.33
N LEU A 92 -3.52 -16.09 -11.21
CA LEU A 92 -3.65 -15.15 -10.09
C LEU A 92 -4.18 -13.80 -10.61
N SER A 93 -5.21 -13.27 -9.94
CA SER A 93 -5.63 -11.88 -10.13
C SER A 93 -4.62 -10.93 -9.47
N LEU A 94 -3.90 -10.15 -10.29
CA LEU A 94 -2.89 -9.19 -9.83
C LEU A 94 -3.34 -7.76 -10.09
N ILE A 95 -3.24 -6.91 -9.07
CA ILE A 95 -3.47 -5.47 -9.19
C ILE A 95 -2.14 -4.71 -9.30
N VAL A 96 -2.20 -3.59 -10.03
CA VAL A 96 -1.08 -2.64 -10.15
C VAL A 96 -1.48 -1.35 -9.45
N GLN A 97 -0.78 -1.04 -8.36
CA GLN A 97 -1.03 0.14 -7.55
C GLN A 97 0.17 1.07 -7.58
N GLU A 98 -0.06 2.38 -7.54
CA GLU A 98 1.00 3.36 -7.30
C GLU A 98 1.76 3.04 -6.01
N GLY A 99 3.09 3.04 -6.11
CA GLY A 99 3.96 2.91 -4.94
C GLY A 99 4.05 4.22 -4.17
N VAL A 100 3.78 4.17 -2.87
CA VAL A 100 3.95 5.30 -1.94
C VAL A 100 5.20 5.03 -1.11
N PRO A 101 6.28 5.80 -1.27
CA PRO A 101 7.47 5.62 -0.44
C PRO A 101 7.20 6.11 0.99
N THR A 102 7.81 5.44 1.97
CA THR A 102 7.89 5.97 3.33
C THR A 102 9.26 6.61 3.57
N TYR A 103 9.24 7.83 4.09
CA TYR A 103 10.45 8.55 4.53
C TYR A 103 10.52 8.69 6.04
N GLU A 104 9.57 8.10 6.75
CA GLU A 104 9.57 8.13 8.21
C GLU A 104 10.71 7.27 8.76
N ARG A 105 11.33 7.76 9.83
CA ARG A 105 12.51 7.13 10.43
C ARG A 105 12.34 7.00 11.93
N VAL A 106 12.72 5.85 12.46
CA VAL A 106 12.87 5.61 13.91
C VAL A 106 14.28 5.11 14.14
N ASN A 107 15.10 5.89 14.84
CA ASN A 107 16.53 5.60 15.05
C ASN A 107 17.25 5.24 13.73
N ASP A 108 17.09 6.11 12.71
CA ASP A 108 17.63 5.98 11.34
C ASP A 108 17.11 4.80 10.48
N ALA A 109 16.38 3.85 11.07
CA ALA A 109 15.71 2.78 10.34
C ALA A 109 14.42 3.26 9.67
N VAL A 110 14.09 2.70 8.50
CA VAL A 110 12.85 3.01 7.77
C VAL A 110 11.66 2.57 8.61
N ALA A 111 10.63 3.41 8.69
CA ALA A 111 9.43 3.15 9.46
C ALA A 111 8.16 3.44 8.65
N GLU A 112 7.07 2.75 8.97
CA GLU A 112 5.72 3.10 8.51
C GLU A 112 4.71 3.00 9.67
N PRO A 113 3.73 3.93 9.76
CA PRO A 113 2.77 3.94 10.85
C PRO A 113 1.62 2.95 10.58
N VAL A 114 1.26 2.19 11.61
CA VAL A 114 0.06 1.34 11.66
C VAL A 114 -0.91 1.96 12.65
N VAL A 115 -2.14 2.22 12.21
CA VAL A 115 -3.21 2.82 13.03
C VAL A 115 -4.24 1.76 13.39
N TYR A 116 -4.52 1.60 14.68
CA TYR A 116 -5.55 0.70 15.20
C TYR A 116 -6.83 1.45 15.52
N MET A 117 -7.96 0.83 15.17
CA MET A 117 -9.30 1.33 15.45
C MET A 117 -10.15 0.26 16.11
N ILE A 118 -11.05 0.69 16.99
CA ILE A 118 -12.15 -0.12 17.54
C ILE A 118 -13.42 0.69 17.30
N ASP A 119 -14.43 0.06 16.66
CA ASP A 119 -15.59 0.77 16.12
C ASP A 119 -15.12 1.92 15.20
N ARG A 120 -15.59 3.15 15.40
CA ARG A 120 -15.19 4.33 14.63
C ARG A 120 -14.03 5.13 15.25
N TYR A 121 -13.43 4.63 16.34
CA TYR A 121 -12.46 5.37 17.14
C TYR A 121 -11.04 4.89 16.90
N VAL A 122 -10.13 5.84 16.69
CA VAL A 122 -8.68 5.58 16.69
C VAL A 122 -8.21 5.38 18.12
N VAL A 123 -7.70 4.18 18.43
CA VAL A 123 -7.32 3.78 19.79
C VAL A 123 -5.80 3.71 20.02
N GLY A 124 -5.01 3.74 18.96
CA GLY A 124 -3.56 3.61 19.07
C GLY A 124 -2.92 3.14 17.77
N GLY A 125 -1.69 2.63 17.90
CA GLY A 125 -0.92 2.17 16.75
C GLY A 125 0.52 1.86 17.11
N PHE A 126 1.31 1.52 16.10
CA PHE A 126 2.75 1.35 16.21
C PHE A 126 3.44 1.75 14.91
N TYR A 127 4.72 2.07 14.99
CA TYR A 127 5.61 2.07 13.83
C TYR A 127 6.10 0.65 13.57
N ARG A 128 5.93 0.17 12.35
CA ARG A 128 6.69 -0.98 11.85
C ARG A 128 8.02 -0.43 11.35
N VAL A 129 9.13 -0.91 11.91
CA VAL A 129 10.47 -0.39 11.67
C VAL A 129 11.36 -1.49 11.11
N HIS A 130 12.09 -1.21 10.05
CA HIS A 130 12.99 -2.16 9.41
C HIS A 130 14.32 -1.48 9.04
N ALA A 131 15.42 -1.98 9.61
CA ALA A 131 16.75 -1.40 9.38
C ALA A 131 17.31 -1.74 7.98
N ASP A 132 17.04 -2.95 7.50
CA ASP A 132 17.62 -3.45 6.25
C ASP A 132 16.75 -3.25 5.00
N ARG A 133 15.65 -2.47 5.10
CA ARG A 133 14.73 -2.21 3.98
C ARG A 133 14.78 -0.76 3.54
N GLY A 134 14.61 -0.55 2.25
CA GLY A 134 14.48 0.74 1.59
C GLY A 134 13.10 1.38 1.78
N THR A 135 12.99 2.64 1.37
CA THR A 135 11.78 3.46 1.47
C THR A 135 10.66 3.01 0.54
N ASP A 136 10.98 2.19 -0.47
CA ASP A 136 10.10 1.66 -1.51
C ASP A 136 9.93 0.13 -1.40
N GLU A 137 10.31 -0.47 -0.27
CA GLU A 137 10.18 -1.91 -0.02
C GLU A 137 9.09 -2.21 1.01
N ASN A 138 8.58 -3.44 0.97
CA ASN A 138 7.65 -3.93 1.99
C ASN A 138 8.40 -4.10 3.33
N LEU A 139 7.97 -3.37 4.37
CA LEU A 139 8.54 -3.50 5.72
C LEU A 139 7.92 -4.66 6.51
N GLU A 140 6.81 -5.25 6.04
CA GLU A 140 6.26 -6.50 6.56
C GLU A 140 7.08 -7.69 6.07
N ALA A 141 8.28 -7.82 6.61
CA ALA A 141 9.24 -8.86 6.29
C ALA A 141 9.98 -9.35 7.55
N PRO A 142 10.61 -10.54 7.52
CA PRO A 142 11.48 -10.99 8.59
C PRO A 142 12.56 -9.96 8.93
N GLY A 143 12.71 -9.62 10.21
CA GLY A 143 13.60 -8.55 10.67
C GLY A 143 12.87 -7.26 11.05
N ALA A 144 11.57 -7.14 10.76
CA ALA A 144 10.75 -6.03 11.24
C ALA A 144 10.67 -6.00 12.78
N SER A 145 10.75 -4.80 13.32
CA SER A 145 10.55 -4.48 14.74
C SER A 145 9.39 -3.50 14.90
N TYR A 146 8.83 -3.42 16.11
CA TYR A 146 7.63 -2.64 16.38
C TYR A 146 7.87 -1.66 17.51
N VAL A 147 7.70 -0.37 17.21
CA VAL A 147 7.90 0.70 18.19
C VAL A 147 6.54 1.33 18.47
N PRO A 148 6.12 1.44 19.74
CA PRO A 148 4.85 2.05 20.07
C PRO A 148 4.71 3.44 19.44
N LEU A 149 3.65 3.62 18.66
CA LEU A 149 3.23 4.92 18.20
C LEU A 149 2.42 5.50 19.35
N ALA A 150 3.14 6.03 20.34
CA ALA A 150 2.49 6.78 21.38
C ALA A 150 1.82 7.98 20.69
N PHE A 151 0.49 7.94 20.61
CA PHE A 151 -0.31 9.17 20.67
C PHE A 151 -0.02 9.75 22.05
N ALA A 152 1.18 10.34 22.17
CA ALA A 152 1.80 10.69 23.42
C ALA A 152 0.98 11.85 24.00
N GLU A 153 0.02 11.54 24.87
CA GLU A 153 -1.07 12.42 25.32
C GLU A 153 -2.25 12.48 24.34
N SER A 154 -3.44 12.84 24.86
CA SER A 154 -4.74 12.89 24.16
C SER A 154 -4.72 13.83 22.93
N HIS A 155 -4.08 13.40 21.85
CA HIS A 155 -3.86 14.14 20.61
C HIS A 155 -4.97 13.92 19.58
N HIS A 156 -6.18 13.59 20.03
CA HIS A 156 -7.35 13.56 19.17
C HIS A 156 -7.72 14.95 18.63
N LEU A 157 -7.15 16.02 19.20
CA LEU A 157 -7.39 17.40 18.82
C LEU A 157 -6.16 18.02 18.15
N PRO A 158 -6.29 18.53 16.91
CA PRO A 158 -5.21 19.23 16.24
C PRO A 158 -4.90 20.56 16.95
N ARG A 159 -3.63 20.92 17.00
CA ARG A 159 -3.14 22.24 17.44
C ARG A 159 -3.20 23.21 16.27
N ARG A 160 -4.22 24.07 16.27
CA ARG A 160 -4.39 25.11 15.24
C ARG A 160 -3.26 26.14 15.31
N GLY A 161 -2.75 26.57 14.16
CA GLY A 161 -1.69 27.58 14.06
C GLY A 161 -0.27 27.03 13.99
N ASP A 162 -0.05 25.76 14.33
CA ASP A 162 1.24 25.10 14.14
C ASP A 162 1.53 24.89 12.65
N LYS A 163 2.82 24.96 12.27
CA LYS A 163 3.26 24.69 10.90
C LYS A 163 2.98 23.22 10.52
N PRO A 164 2.62 22.93 9.25
CA PRO A 164 2.51 21.56 8.76
C PRO A 164 3.77 20.74 9.04
N GLY A 165 3.60 19.49 9.51
CA GLY A 165 4.71 18.58 9.82
C GLY A 165 5.51 18.89 11.09
N ALA A 166 5.40 20.09 11.66
CA ALA A 166 6.17 20.51 12.84
C ALA A 166 5.61 19.97 14.17
N SER A 167 4.31 19.64 14.20
CA SER A 167 3.59 19.24 15.41
C SER A 167 3.22 17.76 15.31
N ALA A 168 3.79 16.94 16.22
CA ALA A 168 3.43 15.53 16.34
C ALA A 168 1.90 15.31 16.49
N PRO A 169 1.17 16.09 17.31
CA PRO A 169 -0.30 16.01 17.39
C PRO A 169 -0.98 16.17 16.02
N ASN A 170 -0.58 17.15 15.22
CA ASN A 170 -1.19 17.39 13.90
C ASN A 170 -0.87 16.27 12.91
N ARG A 171 0.36 15.74 12.94
CA ARG A 171 0.76 14.59 12.12
C ARG A 171 -0.06 13.35 12.47
N PHE A 172 -0.20 13.02 13.75
CA PHE A 172 -0.97 11.86 14.20
C PHE A 172 -2.47 12.03 13.98
N TYR A 173 -3.00 13.25 14.11
CA TYR A 173 -4.38 13.54 13.72
C TYR A 173 -4.63 13.21 12.25
N MET A 174 -3.70 13.57 11.35
CA MET A 174 -3.81 13.22 9.93
C MET A 174 -3.77 11.70 9.69
N TYR A 175 -2.91 10.96 10.39
CA TYR A 175 -2.91 9.48 10.30
C TYR A 175 -4.27 8.90 10.70
N GLY A 176 -4.87 9.42 11.78
CA GLY A 176 -6.22 9.02 12.21
C GLY A 176 -7.34 9.42 11.26
N VAL A 177 -7.22 10.54 10.53
CA VAL A 177 -8.16 10.92 9.46
C VAL A 177 -8.08 9.92 8.30
N ILE A 178 -6.88 9.61 7.82
CA ILE A 178 -6.68 8.64 6.72
C ILE A 178 -7.15 7.25 7.14
N GLY A 179 -6.82 6.80 8.37
CA GLY A 179 -7.28 5.53 8.90
C GLY A 179 -8.81 5.41 8.92
N ARG A 180 -9.52 6.45 9.36
CA ARG A 180 -10.99 6.47 9.36
C ARG A 180 -11.59 6.49 7.95
N LEU A 181 -10.98 7.19 7.00
CA LEU A 181 -11.41 7.14 5.59
C LEU A 181 -11.23 5.75 5.01
N ALA A 182 -10.12 5.06 5.32
CA ALA A 182 -9.88 3.69 4.90
C ALA A 182 -10.90 2.72 5.53
N MET A 183 -11.21 2.88 6.83
CA MET A 183 -12.24 2.08 7.50
C MET A 183 -13.62 2.29 6.89
N LEU A 184 -14.00 3.53 6.59
CA LEU A 184 -15.27 3.83 5.93
C LEU A 184 -15.36 3.20 4.53
N ALA A 185 -14.27 3.22 3.77
CA ALA A 185 -14.23 2.54 2.47
C ALA A 185 -14.41 1.02 2.64
N ALA A 186 -13.71 0.41 3.60
CA ALA A 186 -13.83 -1.01 3.90
C ALA A 186 -15.23 -1.39 4.42
N SER A 187 -15.89 -0.54 5.20
CA SER A 187 -17.25 -0.82 5.66
C SER A 187 -18.25 -0.84 4.52
N TYR A 188 -18.12 0.06 3.53
CA TYR A 188 -18.96 0.04 2.33
C TYR A 188 -18.68 -1.17 1.44
N GLU A 189 -17.42 -1.58 1.32
CA GLU A 189 -17.06 -2.81 0.60
C GLU A 189 -17.66 -4.05 1.26
N LEU A 190 -17.60 -4.14 2.59
CA LEU A 190 -18.17 -5.25 3.36
C LEU A 190 -19.70 -5.30 3.22
N GLU A 191 -20.39 -4.16 3.34
CA GLU A 191 -21.84 -4.06 3.15
C GLU A 191 -22.25 -4.45 1.71
N ALA A 192 -21.52 -3.99 0.70
CA ALA A 192 -21.83 -4.29 -0.70
C ALA A 192 -21.55 -5.75 -1.10
N THR A 193 -20.77 -6.48 -0.29
CA THR A 193 -20.39 -7.88 -0.53
C THR A 193 -20.97 -8.83 0.51
N ASP A 194 -21.91 -8.36 1.33
CA ASP A 194 -22.56 -9.16 2.37
C ASP A 194 -23.27 -10.38 1.74
N PRO A 195 -22.81 -11.62 2.02
CA PRO A 195 -23.44 -12.83 1.50
C PRO A 195 -24.85 -13.04 2.04
N ASP A 196 -25.19 -12.39 3.16
CA ASP A 196 -26.46 -12.52 3.88
C ASP A 196 -27.30 -11.21 3.82
N ALA A 197 -27.05 -10.35 2.81
CA ALA A 197 -27.69 -9.03 2.70
C ALA A 197 -29.22 -9.08 2.83
N GLU A 198 -29.77 -8.31 3.78
CA GLU A 198 -31.22 -8.20 3.95
C GLU A 198 -31.85 -7.45 2.76
N VAL A 199 -32.63 -8.16 1.96
CA VAL A 199 -33.41 -7.57 0.86
C VAL A 199 -34.69 -6.98 1.44
N TYR A 200 -34.71 -5.66 1.65
CA TYR A 200 -35.93 -4.94 2.01
C TYR A 200 -36.74 -4.62 0.73
N GLU A 201 -37.99 -5.10 0.67
CA GLU A 201 -38.97 -4.76 -0.39
C GLU A 201 -39.44 -3.30 -0.35
#